data_AF-A0AAW1AGA7-F1
#
_entry.id   AF-A0AAW1AGA7-F1
#
_cell.length_a   1.000
_cell.length_b   1.000
_cell.length_c   1.000
_cell.angle_alpha   90.00
_cell.angle_beta   90.00
_cell.angle_gamma   90.00
#
_symmetry.space_group_name_H-M   'P 1'
#
loop_
_entity.id
_entity.type
_entity.pdbx_description
1 polymer ?
#
loop_
_entity_poly.entity_id
_entity_poly.type
_entity_poly.pdbx_seq_one_letter_code
_entity_poly.pdbx_strand_id
1 'polypeptide(L)'
;MSDGGANFTYEKFCAMCKLLFNMNNIEKDEWRLREIFDLFDLDKDGVLKEREMKIFSDWTQKIKEPKYALVIVDVQNDFIDGTLSLRTCEGKQDGVDAVAPINHLVQNGCFAKIIYSLDWHPEDHISFYENLHLRELHPDSKVRKGDAKPFDTVIFADPYSEQILWPKHCVMNTWGAELHKDLVIAPDSVQIRKGQNPDMEAYSVFFDNNFKGSMELHEILMKDGVDRVFVCGLAYDICVKSTCLDGLRLGYAIAVVDDCCRGVTAPDIEATKKLIYENGGLITNSNDVLAMVNEGKQSLVLAHKIAKSMTSIDTGEKRENILNNIS
;
A
#
# COMPACT_ATOMS: atom_id res chain seq x y z
N MET A 1 29.19 38.50 -25.34
CA MET A 1 29.14 37.03 -25.37
C MET A 1 28.35 36.60 -24.15
N SER A 2 27.03 36.54 -24.29
CA SER A 2 26.12 36.03 -23.26
C SER A 2 26.15 34.52 -23.34
N ASP A 3 26.56 33.87 -22.25
CA ASP A 3 26.50 32.43 -22.10
C ASP A 3 25.05 31.97 -22.36
N GLY A 4 24.86 31.22 -23.45
CA GLY A 4 23.57 30.67 -23.84
C GLY A 4 23.24 29.52 -22.93
N GLY A 5 22.77 29.82 -21.72
CA GLY A 5 22.23 28.83 -20.79
C GLY A 5 21.18 28.02 -21.52
N ALA A 6 21.50 26.78 -21.85
CA ALA A 6 20.70 25.98 -22.76
C ALA A 6 19.40 25.55 -22.07
N ASN A 7 18.32 26.33 -22.22
CA ASN A 7 16.96 26.07 -21.75
C ASN A 7 16.63 24.58 -21.65
N PHE A 8 16.25 24.09 -20.46
CA PHE A 8 15.91 22.68 -20.23
C PHE A 8 14.44 22.43 -20.58
N THR A 9 14.18 22.23 -21.87
CA THR A 9 12.84 22.04 -22.42
C THR A 9 12.30 20.62 -22.18
N TYR A 10 11.01 20.41 -22.45
CA TYR A 10 10.39 19.08 -22.38
C TYR A 10 11.09 18.02 -23.23
N GLU A 11 11.62 18.38 -24.40
CA GLU A 11 12.33 17.44 -25.28
C GLU A 11 13.61 16.92 -24.61
N LYS A 12 14.35 17.83 -23.93
CA LYS A 12 15.55 17.46 -23.16
C LYS A 12 15.19 16.62 -21.94
N PHE A 13 14.12 16.98 -21.23
CA PHE A 13 13.58 16.20 -20.13
C PHE A 13 13.23 14.76 -20.57
N CYS A 14 12.51 14.62 -21.68
CA CYS A 14 12.17 13.32 -22.27
C CYS A 14 13.42 12.51 -22.63
N ALA A 15 14.41 13.14 -23.27
CA ALA A 15 15.66 12.46 -23.63
C ALA A 15 16.40 11.93 -22.40
N MET A 16 16.43 12.69 -21.29
CA MET A 16 17.01 12.23 -20.03
C MET A 16 16.21 11.09 -19.40
N CYS A 17 14.88 11.19 -19.37
CA CYS A 17 14.03 10.14 -18.82
C CYS A 17 14.14 8.83 -19.60
N LYS A 18 14.30 8.87 -20.93
CA LYS A 18 14.56 7.67 -21.74
C LYS A 18 15.81 6.93 -21.31
N LEU A 19 16.87 7.66 -20.94
CA LEU A 19 18.09 7.09 -20.41
C LEU A 19 17.90 6.53 -18.99
N LEU A 20 17.18 7.24 -18.12
CA LEU A 20 16.93 6.81 -16.73
C LEU A 20 16.10 5.53 -16.65
N PHE A 21 15.04 5.44 -17.44
CA PHE A 21 14.07 4.35 -17.38
C PHE A 21 14.34 3.22 -18.39
N ASN A 22 15.41 3.33 -19.20
CA ASN A 22 15.73 2.39 -20.28
C ASN A 22 14.51 2.13 -21.20
N MET A 23 13.78 3.20 -21.53
CA MET A 23 12.48 3.17 -22.23
C MET A 23 12.69 2.91 -23.71
N ASN A 24 12.99 1.66 -24.05
CA ASN A 24 13.19 1.28 -25.45
C ASN A 24 11.87 1.03 -26.19
N ASN A 25 10.70 0.98 -25.51
CA ASN A 25 9.34 0.93 -26.10
C ASN A 25 8.24 0.90 -24.99
N ILE A 26 7.82 2.02 -24.38
CA ILE A 26 6.67 2.00 -23.45
C ILE A 26 5.72 3.16 -23.73
N GLU A 27 4.83 2.98 -24.71
CA GLU A 27 3.76 3.94 -25.04
C GLU A 27 2.72 4.11 -23.92
N LYS A 28 2.48 3.07 -23.11
CA LYS A 28 1.32 3.00 -22.18
C LYS A 28 1.36 4.04 -21.05
N ASP A 29 2.55 4.38 -20.55
CA ASP A 29 2.74 5.28 -19.40
C ASP A 29 3.48 6.58 -19.77
N GLU A 30 3.78 6.78 -21.05
CA GLU A 30 4.57 7.94 -21.53
C GLU A 30 3.92 9.29 -21.20
N TRP A 31 2.58 9.34 -21.09
CA TRP A 31 1.85 10.53 -20.64
C TRP A 31 2.32 11.03 -19.27
N ARG A 32 2.85 10.16 -18.41
CA ARG A 32 3.38 10.52 -17.10
C ARG A 32 4.64 11.39 -17.21
N LEU A 33 5.42 11.27 -18.28
CA LEU A 33 6.56 12.17 -18.51
C LEU A 33 6.11 13.62 -18.63
N ARG A 34 4.99 13.85 -19.34
CA ARG A 34 4.38 15.17 -19.43
C ARG A 34 3.94 15.66 -18.06
N GLU A 35 3.20 14.86 -17.30
CA GLU A 35 2.79 15.28 -15.94
C GLU A 35 3.98 15.56 -15.03
N ILE A 36 5.04 14.75 -15.05
CA ILE A 36 6.24 15.00 -14.24
C ILE A 36 6.86 16.34 -14.62
N PHE A 37 7.01 16.62 -15.91
CA PHE A 37 7.56 17.90 -16.37
C PHE A 37 6.69 19.07 -15.90
N ASP A 38 5.38 18.98 -16.09
CA ASP A 38 4.43 20.03 -15.72
C ASP A 38 4.35 20.25 -14.20
N LEU A 39 4.66 19.22 -13.39
CA LEU A 39 4.81 19.36 -11.94
C LEU A 39 6.07 20.15 -11.56
N PHE A 40 7.13 20.06 -12.37
CA PHE A 40 8.39 20.75 -12.12
C PHE A 40 8.43 22.16 -12.71
N ASP A 41 7.71 22.41 -13.81
CA ASP A 41 7.53 23.70 -14.47
C ASP A 41 6.50 24.54 -13.71
N LEU A 42 6.96 25.19 -12.64
CA LEU A 42 6.13 25.93 -11.69
C LEU A 42 5.55 27.20 -12.31
N ASP A 43 6.32 27.88 -13.17
CA ASP A 43 5.87 29.10 -13.85
C ASP A 43 5.14 28.84 -15.17
N LYS A 44 5.17 27.58 -15.64
CA LYS A 44 4.47 27.08 -16.84
C LYS A 44 4.97 27.73 -18.12
N ASP A 45 6.25 28.10 -18.16
CA ASP A 45 6.87 28.70 -19.35
C ASP A 45 7.42 27.66 -20.35
N GLY A 46 7.35 26.38 -20.00
CA GLY A 46 7.80 25.26 -20.82
C GLY A 46 9.30 24.97 -20.71
N VAL A 47 10.01 25.58 -19.76
CA VAL A 47 11.45 25.46 -19.58
C VAL A 47 11.83 25.42 -18.11
N LEU A 48 12.40 24.30 -17.65
CA LEU A 48 12.88 24.22 -16.27
C LEU A 48 14.11 25.13 -16.06
N LYS A 49 14.02 26.06 -15.10
CA LYS A 49 15.10 26.98 -14.72
C LYS A 49 15.25 27.08 -13.20
N GLU A 50 16.44 27.48 -12.74
CA GLU A 50 16.71 27.84 -11.34
C GLU A 50 16.13 26.84 -10.31
N ARG A 51 15.05 27.22 -9.61
CA ARG A 51 14.36 26.39 -8.61
C ARG A 51 13.79 25.11 -9.20
N GLU A 52 13.25 25.14 -10.41
CA GLU A 52 12.64 24.00 -11.08
C GLU A 52 13.68 22.94 -11.45
N MET A 53 14.86 23.42 -11.87
CA MET A 53 16.03 22.55 -12.09
C MET A 53 16.50 21.89 -10.79
N LYS A 54 16.34 22.56 -9.63
CA LYS A 54 16.61 21.94 -8.33
C LYS A 54 15.61 20.81 -8.04
N ILE A 55 14.31 21.02 -8.26
CA ILE A 55 13.28 19.99 -8.06
C ILE A 55 13.57 18.78 -8.96
N PHE A 56 13.86 19.02 -10.24
CA PHE A 56 14.24 17.97 -11.18
C PHE A 56 15.51 17.21 -10.74
N SER A 57 16.51 17.94 -10.23
CA SER A 57 17.76 17.34 -9.74
C SER A 57 17.52 16.47 -8.51
N ASP A 58 16.78 16.96 -7.51
CA ASP A 58 16.41 16.23 -6.30
C ASP A 58 15.59 14.97 -6.64
N TRP A 59 14.64 15.09 -7.58
CA TRP A 59 13.86 13.97 -8.06
C TRP A 59 14.75 12.93 -8.74
N THR A 60 15.62 13.36 -9.65
CA THR A 60 16.57 12.49 -10.35
C THR A 60 17.47 11.74 -9.37
N GLN A 61 17.91 12.37 -8.29
CA GLN A 61 18.70 11.71 -7.25
C GLN A 61 17.89 10.61 -6.55
N LYS A 62 16.65 10.90 -6.14
CA LYS A 62 15.73 9.89 -5.59
C LYS A 62 15.45 8.74 -6.54
N ILE A 63 15.46 8.99 -7.85
CA ILE A 63 15.27 7.97 -8.87
C ILE A 63 16.50 7.06 -9.00
N LYS A 64 17.72 7.62 -8.92
CA LYS A 64 18.98 6.88 -9.05
C LYS A 64 19.34 6.05 -7.82
N GLU A 65 18.95 6.49 -6.63
CA GLU A 65 19.26 5.81 -5.36
C GLU A 65 17.97 5.45 -4.60
N PRO A 66 17.14 4.55 -5.16
CA PRO A 66 15.87 4.20 -4.54
C PRO A 66 16.08 3.38 -3.26
N LYS A 67 15.24 3.62 -2.25
CA LYS A 67 15.12 2.76 -1.08
C LYS A 67 13.76 2.08 -1.07
N TYR A 68 13.79 0.75 -1.04
CA TYR A 68 12.60 -0.09 -1.14
C TYR A 68 12.29 -0.78 0.19
N ALA A 69 11.01 -0.88 0.53
CA ALA A 69 10.53 -1.82 1.53
C ALA A 69 9.59 -2.86 0.91
N LEU A 70 9.55 -4.04 1.51
CA LEU A 70 8.54 -5.07 1.25
C LEU A 70 7.63 -5.19 2.47
N VAL A 71 6.33 -5.00 2.27
CA VAL A 71 5.28 -5.16 3.30
C VAL A 71 4.44 -6.38 2.94
N ILE A 72 4.54 -7.42 3.77
CA ILE A 72 3.86 -8.70 3.63
C ILE A 72 2.66 -8.69 4.57
N VAL A 73 1.46 -8.63 3.99
CA VAL A 73 0.22 -8.41 4.73
C VAL A 73 -0.42 -9.73 5.11
N ASP A 74 -0.58 -9.95 6.42
CA ASP A 74 -1.48 -10.93 7.03
C ASP A 74 -1.43 -12.35 6.43
N VAL A 75 -0.22 -12.87 6.18
CA VAL A 75 -0.04 -14.26 5.72
C VAL A 75 -0.11 -15.20 6.94
N GLN A 76 -1.29 -15.25 7.56
CA GLN A 76 -1.58 -15.94 8.82
C GLN A 76 -2.44 -17.18 8.60
N ASN A 77 -2.42 -18.08 9.58
CA ASN A 77 -3.11 -19.36 9.51
C ASN A 77 -4.62 -19.22 9.28
N ASP A 78 -5.30 -18.26 9.93
CA ASP A 78 -6.75 -18.11 9.76
C ASP A 78 -7.18 -17.73 8.34
N PHE A 79 -6.34 -17.02 7.59
CA PHE A 79 -6.63 -16.65 6.20
C PHE A 79 -6.26 -17.74 5.19
N ILE A 80 -5.52 -18.77 5.60
CA ILE A 80 -5.05 -19.86 4.73
C ILE A 80 -5.78 -21.17 5.04
N ASP A 81 -5.68 -21.66 6.28
CA ASP A 81 -6.19 -22.97 6.70
C ASP A 81 -7.22 -22.89 7.84
N GLY A 82 -7.47 -21.71 8.42
CA GLY A 82 -8.37 -21.51 9.55
C GLY A 82 -9.73 -20.91 9.19
N THR A 83 -10.28 -20.09 10.11
CA THR A 83 -11.70 -19.70 10.11
C THR A 83 -12.11 -18.80 8.93
N LEU A 84 -11.16 -18.08 8.36
CA LEU A 84 -11.32 -17.19 7.21
C LEU A 84 -10.48 -17.64 6.01
N SER A 85 -10.27 -18.94 5.87
CA SER A 85 -9.56 -19.49 4.71
C SER A 85 -10.17 -18.99 3.40
N LEU A 86 -9.34 -18.39 2.55
CA LEU A 86 -9.76 -17.91 1.23
C LEU A 86 -10.34 -19.01 0.34
N ARG A 87 -10.04 -20.29 0.61
CA ARG A 87 -10.63 -21.44 -0.08
C ARG A 87 -12.16 -21.49 0.08
N THR A 88 -12.67 -20.92 1.15
CA THR A 88 -14.10 -20.88 1.47
C THR A 88 -14.82 -19.65 0.90
N CYS A 89 -14.06 -18.67 0.41
CA CYS A 89 -14.58 -17.45 -0.19
C CYS A 89 -15.05 -17.67 -1.64
N GLU A 90 -15.85 -16.73 -2.16
CA GLU A 90 -16.47 -16.83 -3.50
C GLU A 90 -15.44 -16.96 -4.63
N GLY A 91 -14.30 -16.27 -4.52
CA GLY A 91 -13.21 -16.32 -5.48
C GLY A 91 -12.47 -17.66 -5.54
N LYS A 92 -12.66 -18.55 -4.53
CA LYS A 92 -12.04 -19.87 -4.41
C LYS A 92 -10.52 -19.87 -4.65
N GLN A 93 -9.87 -18.76 -4.30
CA GLN A 93 -8.42 -18.67 -4.30
C GLN A 93 -7.87 -19.37 -3.06
N ASP A 94 -6.63 -19.84 -3.14
CA ASP A 94 -5.95 -20.47 -2.01
C ASP A 94 -4.85 -19.53 -1.49
N GLY A 95 -4.97 -19.10 -0.24
CA GLY A 95 -3.99 -18.20 0.38
C GLY A 95 -2.58 -18.79 0.42
N VAL A 96 -2.44 -20.12 0.44
CA VAL A 96 -1.12 -20.78 0.42
C VAL A 96 -0.34 -20.50 -0.87
N ASP A 97 -1.03 -20.23 -1.98
CA ASP A 97 -0.39 -19.99 -3.28
C ASP A 97 0.37 -18.66 -3.31
N ALA A 98 0.13 -17.75 -2.37
CA ALA A 98 0.91 -16.53 -2.20
C ALA A 98 2.27 -16.79 -1.51
N VAL A 99 2.39 -17.87 -0.72
CA VAL A 99 3.55 -18.10 0.16
C VAL A 99 4.84 -18.32 -0.63
N ALA A 100 4.82 -19.20 -1.63
CA ALA A 100 6.00 -19.51 -2.43
C ALA A 100 6.60 -18.29 -3.17
N PRO A 101 5.82 -17.48 -3.92
CA PRO A 101 6.36 -16.28 -4.56
C PRO A 101 6.77 -15.19 -3.55
N ILE A 102 6.09 -15.05 -2.40
CA ILE A 102 6.54 -14.15 -1.32
C ILE A 102 7.91 -14.60 -0.79
N ASN A 103 8.08 -15.88 -0.51
CA ASN A 103 9.37 -16.42 -0.06
C ASN A 103 10.47 -16.17 -1.08
N HIS A 104 10.16 -16.31 -2.37
CA HIS A 104 11.10 -16.00 -3.43
C HIS A 104 11.57 -14.54 -3.39
N LEU A 105 10.66 -13.58 -3.18
CA LEU A 105 11.03 -12.17 -2.99
C LEU A 105 11.89 -11.96 -1.74
N VAL A 106 11.46 -12.50 -0.60
CA VAL A 106 12.17 -12.34 0.68
C VAL A 106 13.60 -12.85 0.60
N GLN A 107 13.82 -13.98 -0.07
CA GLN A 107 15.13 -14.63 -0.15
C GLN A 107 16.06 -14.00 -1.19
N ASN A 108 15.51 -13.41 -2.25
CA ASN A 108 16.30 -12.99 -3.41
C ASN A 108 16.30 -11.47 -3.64
N GLY A 109 15.47 -10.70 -2.94
CA GLY A 109 15.35 -9.25 -3.14
C GLY A 109 16.17 -8.42 -2.16
N CYS A 110 16.88 -7.42 -2.67
CA CYS A 110 17.59 -6.42 -1.88
C CYS A 110 16.65 -5.32 -1.37
N PHE A 111 15.99 -5.56 -0.23
CA PHE A 111 15.13 -4.56 0.43
C PHE A 111 15.86 -3.83 1.55
N ALA A 112 15.60 -2.53 1.71
CA ALA A 112 16.07 -1.76 2.87
C ALA A 112 15.31 -2.15 4.14
N LYS A 113 14.05 -2.58 4.00
CA LYS A 113 13.21 -3.06 5.10
C LYS A 113 12.24 -4.14 4.63
N ILE A 114 12.05 -5.17 5.45
CA ILE A 114 10.99 -6.17 5.28
C ILE A 114 10.10 -6.11 6.51
N ILE A 115 8.79 -6.02 6.29
CA ILE A 115 7.78 -5.89 7.31
C ILE A 115 6.73 -6.98 7.09
N TYR A 116 6.33 -7.65 8.16
CA TYR A 116 5.19 -8.56 8.19
C TYR A 116 4.09 -7.92 9.04
N SER A 117 2.88 -7.80 8.52
CA SER A 117 1.73 -7.46 9.37
C SER A 117 1.04 -8.72 9.88
N LEU A 118 0.42 -8.56 11.03
CA LEU A 118 -0.42 -9.57 11.65
C LEU A 118 -1.71 -8.89 12.09
N ASP A 119 -2.83 -9.40 11.61
CA ASP A 119 -4.10 -9.16 12.28
C ASP A 119 -4.06 -9.78 13.67
N TRP A 120 -4.49 -9.03 14.68
CA TRP A 120 -4.20 -9.38 16.07
C TRP A 120 -5.30 -8.88 17.01
N HIS A 121 -6.45 -9.54 16.96
CA HIS A 121 -7.68 -9.08 17.59
C HIS A 121 -7.87 -9.61 19.01
N PRO A 122 -8.37 -8.78 19.96
CA PRO A 122 -8.84 -9.27 21.25
C PRO A 122 -10.09 -10.14 21.09
N GLU A 123 -10.38 -10.97 22.09
CA GLU A 123 -11.50 -11.93 22.05
C GLU A 123 -12.88 -11.26 21.85
N ASP A 124 -13.04 -10.03 22.33
CA ASP A 124 -14.25 -9.20 22.33
C ASP A 124 -14.29 -8.14 21.20
N HIS A 125 -13.43 -8.31 20.18
CA HIS A 125 -13.32 -7.39 19.04
C HIS A 125 -14.66 -7.13 18.33
N ILE A 126 -14.89 -5.87 17.94
CA ILE A 126 -16.12 -5.34 17.35
C ILE A 126 -16.47 -5.97 16.01
N SER A 127 -15.46 -6.40 15.26
CA SER A 127 -15.66 -6.98 13.94
C SER A 127 -16.17 -8.41 13.99
N PHE A 128 -16.11 -9.10 15.13
CA PHE A 128 -16.57 -10.48 15.23
C PHE A 128 -18.10 -10.57 15.28
N TYR A 129 -18.67 -11.34 14.38
CA TYR A 129 -20.10 -11.65 14.33
C TYR A 129 -20.58 -12.24 15.67
N GLU A 130 -19.78 -13.10 16.28
CA GLU A 130 -20.06 -13.71 17.59
C GLU A 130 -20.20 -12.66 18.70
N ASN A 131 -19.56 -11.50 18.54
CA ASN A 131 -19.57 -10.39 19.49
C ASN A 131 -20.63 -9.33 19.18
N LEU A 132 -21.46 -9.51 18.15
CA LEU A 132 -22.53 -8.56 17.78
C LEU A 132 -23.48 -8.25 18.95
N HIS A 133 -23.67 -9.21 19.86
CA HIS A 133 -24.51 -9.05 21.04
C HIS A 133 -23.92 -8.10 22.11
N LEU A 134 -22.62 -7.77 22.04
CA LEU A 134 -21.93 -6.93 23.02
C LEU A 134 -22.15 -5.43 22.80
N ARG A 135 -22.59 -5.01 21.61
CA ARG A 135 -22.74 -3.60 21.23
C ARG A 135 -24.10 -3.34 20.60
N GLU A 136 -24.62 -2.12 20.72
CA GLU A 136 -25.90 -1.76 20.10
C GLU A 136 -25.72 -1.30 18.66
N LEU A 137 -26.69 -1.67 17.80
CA LEU A 137 -26.73 -1.19 16.42
C LEU A 137 -27.45 0.16 16.37
N HIS A 138 -26.89 1.08 15.58
CA HIS A 138 -27.51 2.35 15.28
C HIS A 138 -28.82 2.14 14.48
N PRO A 139 -29.86 2.96 14.67
CA PRO A 139 -31.10 2.87 13.89
C PRO A 139 -30.92 2.98 12.37
N ASP A 140 -29.84 3.61 11.91
CA ASP A 140 -29.51 3.72 10.48
C ASP A 140 -28.89 2.44 9.90
N SER A 141 -28.54 1.46 10.74
CA SER A 141 -28.06 0.17 10.26
C SER A 141 -29.17 -0.54 9.49
N LYS A 142 -28.87 -0.92 8.25
CA LYS A 142 -29.82 -1.61 7.37
C LYS A 142 -30.12 -3.04 7.82
N VAL A 143 -29.22 -3.63 8.60
CA VAL A 143 -29.31 -5.00 9.12
C VAL A 143 -29.67 -4.94 10.60
N ARG A 144 -30.69 -5.71 11.01
CA ARG A 144 -31.08 -5.82 12.42
C ARG A 144 -30.32 -6.97 13.08
N LYS A 145 -30.03 -6.86 14.38
CA LYS A 145 -29.26 -7.88 15.14
C LYS A 145 -29.76 -9.32 14.93
N GLY A 146 -31.08 -9.53 14.92
CA GLY A 146 -31.67 -10.87 14.76
C GLY A 146 -31.56 -11.46 13.35
N ASP A 147 -31.32 -10.61 12.34
CA ASP A 147 -31.23 -11.01 10.93
C ASP A 147 -29.78 -11.02 10.42
N ALA A 148 -28.85 -10.47 11.20
CA ALA A 148 -27.45 -10.32 10.85
C ALA A 148 -26.76 -11.68 10.67
N LYS A 149 -25.87 -11.72 9.68
CA LYS A 149 -25.04 -12.86 9.32
C LYS A 149 -23.57 -12.44 9.22
N PRO A 150 -22.63 -13.40 9.26
CA PRO A 150 -21.27 -13.13 8.83
C PRO A 150 -21.26 -12.45 7.45
N PHE A 151 -20.35 -11.51 7.28
CA PHE A 151 -20.12 -10.65 6.12
C PHE A 151 -21.14 -9.53 5.89
N ASP A 152 -22.19 -9.43 6.70
CA ASP A 152 -23.09 -8.26 6.66
C ASP A 152 -22.36 -7.00 7.16
N THR A 153 -22.70 -5.86 6.59
CA THR A 153 -22.28 -4.54 7.09
C THR A 153 -23.34 -3.99 8.05
N VAL A 154 -22.91 -3.67 9.27
CA VAL A 154 -23.74 -3.04 10.31
C VAL A 154 -23.21 -1.65 10.65
N ILE A 155 -24.01 -0.88 11.38
CA ILE A 155 -23.58 0.41 11.95
C ILE A 155 -23.77 0.29 13.46
N PHE A 156 -22.68 0.35 14.23
CA PHE A 156 -22.76 0.39 15.69
C PHE A 156 -23.13 1.79 16.17
N ALA A 157 -23.84 1.88 17.29
CA ALA A 157 -24.25 3.15 17.88
C ALA A 157 -23.15 3.77 18.76
N ASP A 158 -22.37 2.93 19.44
CA ASP A 158 -21.26 3.34 20.31
C ASP A 158 -20.15 2.25 20.32
N PRO A 159 -18.94 2.55 19.83
CA PRO A 159 -18.64 3.74 19.03
C PRO A 159 -19.48 3.77 17.75
N TYR A 160 -19.75 4.96 17.24
CA TYR A 160 -20.39 5.09 15.94
C TYR A 160 -19.43 4.65 14.83
N SER A 161 -19.67 3.48 14.25
CA SER A 161 -18.82 2.91 13.19
C SER A 161 -19.62 2.03 12.24
N GLU A 162 -19.33 2.14 10.95
CA GLU A 162 -19.76 1.17 9.96
C GLU A 162 -18.75 0.00 9.96
N GLN A 163 -19.24 -1.23 10.13
CA GLN A 163 -18.42 -2.41 10.37
C GLN A 163 -18.93 -3.61 9.58
N ILE A 164 -18.04 -4.28 8.86
CA ILE A 164 -18.30 -5.61 8.29
C ILE A 164 -18.14 -6.64 9.41
N LEU A 165 -19.12 -7.52 9.58
CA LEU A 165 -19.03 -8.61 10.56
C LEU A 165 -18.24 -9.78 9.97
N TRP A 166 -17.24 -10.26 10.66
CA TRP A 166 -16.42 -11.41 10.31
C TRP A 166 -16.64 -12.54 11.31
N PRO A 167 -16.55 -13.82 10.92
CA PRO A 167 -16.28 -14.88 11.88
C PRO A 167 -15.05 -14.54 12.72
N LYS A 168 -15.02 -14.97 13.98
CA LYS A 168 -13.84 -14.83 14.83
C LYS A 168 -12.58 -15.39 14.14
N HIS A 169 -11.54 -14.58 14.08
CA HIS A 169 -10.29 -14.87 13.38
C HIS A 169 -9.14 -14.10 14.03
N CYS A 170 -7.91 -14.58 13.83
CA CYS A 170 -6.67 -13.93 14.25
C CYS A 170 -6.69 -13.43 15.70
N VAL A 171 -7.34 -14.19 16.58
CA VAL A 171 -7.45 -13.87 18.01
C VAL A 171 -6.06 -13.91 18.64
N MET A 172 -5.74 -12.91 19.45
CA MET A 172 -4.42 -12.78 20.08
C MET A 172 -3.96 -14.08 20.74
N ASN A 173 -2.73 -14.48 20.45
CA ASN A 173 -2.06 -15.66 21.03
C ASN A 173 -2.73 -17.01 20.69
N THR A 174 -3.50 -17.07 19.60
CA THR A 174 -4.03 -18.33 19.06
C THR A 174 -3.25 -18.77 17.83
N TRP A 175 -3.35 -20.05 17.48
CA TRP A 175 -2.77 -20.61 16.25
C TRP A 175 -3.23 -19.84 15.01
N GLY A 176 -4.50 -19.45 14.95
CA GLY A 176 -5.07 -18.72 13.81
C GLY A 176 -4.36 -17.39 13.52
N ALA A 177 -3.85 -16.74 14.57
CA ALA A 177 -3.14 -15.47 14.48
C ALA A 177 -1.63 -15.61 14.21
N GLU A 178 -1.06 -16.81 14.22
CA GLU A 178 0.34 -17.02 13.86
C GLU A 178 0.53 -16.85 12.35
N LEU A 179 1.70 -16.33 11.94
CA LEU A 179 2.12 -16.37 10.54
C LEU A 179 2.18 -17.83 10.08
N HIS A 180 1.84 -18.06 8.80
CA HIS A 180 1.83 -19.40 8.24
C HIS A 180 3.22 -20.03 8.31
N LYS A 181 3.28 -21.29 8.75
CA LYS A 181 4.53 -22.01 9.04
C LYS A 181 5.53 -22.08 7.86
N ASP A 182 5.02 -22.03 6.63
CA ASP A 182 5.84 -22.12 5.41
C ASP A 182 6.32 -20.75 4.92
N LEU A 183 5.86 -19.66 5.54
CA LEU A 183 6.34 -18.30 5.24
C LEU A 183 7.75 -18.11 5.82
N VAL A 184 8.68 -17.70 4.97
CA VAL A 184 10.04 -17.36 5.37
C VAL A 184 10.00 -16.01 6.07
N ILE A 185 10.51 -15.98 7.31
CA ILE A 185 10.71 -14.76 8.07
C ILE A 185 12.14 -14.29 7.90
N ALA A 186 12.32 -13.14 7.24
CA ALA A 186 13.65 -12.55 7.05
C ALA A 186 14.30 -12.21 8.40
N PRO A 187 15.61 -12.43 8.54
CA PRO A 187 16.39 -11.86 9.65
C PRO A 187 16.19 -10.34 9.71
N ASP A 188 16.12 -9.78 10.93
CA ASP A 188 15.96 -8.35 11.19
C ASP A 188 14.69 -7.69 10.60
N SER A 189 13.71 -8.49 10.17
CA SER A 189 12.40 -7.99 9.78
C SER A 189 11.59 -7.46 10.97
N VAL A 190 10.63 -6.58 10.66
CA VAL A 190 9.70 -6.05 11.66
C VAL A 190 8.37 -6.78 11.55
N GLN A 191 7.76 -7.06 12.70
CA GLN A 191 6.38 -7.52 12.78
C GLN A 191 5.50 -6.41 13.37
N ILE A 192 4.47 -6.00 12.64
CA ILE A 192 3.49 -5.00 13.08
C ILE A 192 2.17 -5.70 13.33
N ARG A 193 1.56 -5.45 14.49
CA ARG A 193 0.25 -5.98 14.84
C ARG A 193 -0.81 -4.90 14.65
N LYS A 194 -1.92 -5.24 14.01
CA LYS A 194 -3.06 -4.34 13.78
C LYS A 194 -4.36 -4.93 14.36
N GLY A 195 -5.39 -4.10 14.50
CA GLY A 195 -6.71 -4.52 14.98
C GLY A 195 -6.76 -4.85 16.47
N GLN A 196 -5.86 -4.27 17.28
CA GLN A 196 -5.74 -4.60 18.70
C GLN A 196 -6.80 -3.91 19.58
N ASN A 197 -7.45 -2.87 19.07
CA ASN A 197 -8.48 -2.14 19.79
C ASN A 197 -9.81 -2.91 19.70
N PRO A 198 -10.42 -3.34 20.83
CA PRO A 198 -11.67 -4.11 20.79
C PRO A 198 -12.82 -3.37 20.13
N ASP A 199 -12.82 -2.05 20.11
CA ASP A 199 -13.91 -1.22 19.58
C ASP A 199 -13.66 -0.71 18.15
N MET A 200 -12.60 -1.18 17.50
CA MET A 200 -12.20 -0.65 16.19
C MET A 200 -11.41 -1.65 15.35
N GLU A 201 -11.90 -1.86 14.13
CA GLU A 201 -11.20 -2.64 13.09
C GLU A 201 -10.05 -1.85 12.45
N ALA A 202 -9.02 -2.56 11.97
CA ALA A 202 -7.90 -2.02 11.20
C ALA A 202 -7.52 -2.95 10.04
N TYR A 203 -7.86 -2.56 8.81
CA TYR A 203 -7.41 -3.29 7.62
C TYR A 203 -6.02 -2.84 7.15
N SER A 204 -5.71 -1.56 7.31
CA SER A 204 -4.46 -0.98 6.83
C SER A 204 -3.32 -1.21 7.82
N VAL A 205 -2.13 -1.53 7.31
CA VAL A 205 -0.92 -1.58 8.15
C VAL A 205 -0.42 -0.16 8.51
N PHE A 206 -0.88 0.87 7.79
CA PHE A 206 -0.51 2.26 8.08
C PHE A 206 -1.29 2.88 9.23
N PHE A 207 -2.54 2.46 9.45
CA PHE A 207 -3.44 3.07 10.43
C PHE A 207 -4.40 2.05 11.05
N ASP A 208 -4.64 2.21 12.35
CA ASP A 208 -5.84 1.72 13.03
C ASP A 208 -6.95 2.75 12.74
N ASN A 209 -8.18 2.36 12.36
CA ASN A 209 -9.15 3.22 11.62
C ASN A 209 -9.66 4.50 12.31
N ASN A 210 -9.14 4.86 13.48
CA ASN A 210 -9.21 6.20 14.03
C ASN A 210 -7.78 6.70 14.16
N PHE A 211 -7.45 7.83 13.54
CA PHE A 211 -6.15 8.53 13.48
C PHE A 211 -5.48 8.86 14.84
N LYS A 212 -5.96 8.26 15.93
CA LYS A 212 -5.37 8.18 17.27
C LYS A 212 -4.64 6.85 17.53
N GLY A 213 -4.63 5.91 16.57
CA GLY A 213 -3.93 4.62 16.63
C GLY A 213 -2.56 4.61 15.94
N SER A 214 -1.89 3.46 15.98
CA SER A 214 -0.47 3.26 15.60
C SER A 214 -0.13 3.79 14.19
N MET A 215 0.93 4.62 14.10
CA MET A 215 1.58 5.05 12.84
C MET A 215 2.91 4.29 12.61
N GLU A 216 3.09 3.14 13.25
CA GLU A 216 4.37 2.43 13.34
C GLU A 216 5.00 2.17 11.98
N LEU A 217 4.24 1.69 10.99
CA LEU A 217 4.77 1.48 9.63
C LEU A 217 5.29 2.79 9.03
N HIS A 218 4.52 3.88 9.15
CA HIS A 218 4.94 5.18 8.64
C HIS A 218 6.24 5.67 9.29
N GLU A 219 6.35 5.55 10.61
CA GLU A 219 7.52 5.95 11.38
C GLU A 219 8.77 5.14 10.99
N ILE A 220 8.62 3.83 10.82
CA ILE A 220 9.71 2.94 10.40
C ILE A 220 10.20 3.32 9.00
N LEU A 221 9.29 3.48 8.04
CA LEU A 221 9.64 3.81 6.66
C LEU A 221 10.31 5.20 6.58
N MET A 222 9.79 6.18 7.32
CA MET A 222 10.38 7.52 7.42
C MET A 222 11.80 7.48 7.99
N LYS A 223 12.01 6.74 9.09
CA LYS A 223 13.32 6.60 9.74
C LYS A 223 14.36 5.99 8.81
N ASP A 224 13.97 5.02 7.98
CA ASP A 224 14.88 4.37 7.03
C ASP A 224 15.03 5.14 5.71
N GLY A 225 14.23 6.21 5.52
CA GLY A 225 14.19 7.02 4.30
C GLY A 225 13.60 6.26 3.11
N VAL A 226 12.74 5.27 3.36
CA VAL A 226 12.03 4.52 2.32
C VAL A 226 10.94 5.41 1.73
N ASP A 227 10.86 5.43 0.40
CA ASP A 227 9.81 6.13 -0.34
C ASP A 227 9.09 5.25 -1.36
N ARG A 228 9.56 4.00 -1.56
CA ARG A 228 8.95 2.99 -2.43
C ARG A 228 8.62 1.74 -1.63
N VAL A 229 7.38 1.30 -1.71
CA VAL A 229 6.88 0.18 -0.91
C VAL A 229 6.21 -0.82 -1.83
N PHE A 230 6.71 -2.05 -1.82
CA PHE A 230 6.06 -3.20 -2.43
C PHE A 230 5.14 -3.83 -1.40
N VAL A 231 3.89 -4.07 -1.76
CA VAL A 231 2.87 -4.66 -0.88
C VAL A 231 2.40 -5.97 -1.49
N CYS A 232 2.38 -7.02 -0.69
CA CYS A 232 1.85 -8.33 -1.04
C CYS A 232 1.13 -8.98 0.14
N GLY A 233 0.51 -10.16 -0.05
CA GLY A 233 -0.15 -10.90 1.02
C GLY A 233 -1.67 -11.00 0.87
N LEU A 234 -2.38 -11.03 2.00
CA LEU A 234 -3.79 -11.41 2.11
C LEU A 234 -4.59 -10.35 2.92
N ALA A 235 -5.89 -10.18 2.70
CA ALA A 235 -6.57 -10.43 1.43
C ALA A 235 -6.32 -9.25 0.48
N TYR A 236 -6.12 -9.54 -0.81
CA TYR A 236 -5.82 -8.58 -1.88
C TYR A 236 -6.77 -7.36 -1.85
N ASP A 237 -8.05 -7.65 -1.79
CA ASP A 237 -9.19 -6.74 -1.91
C ASP A 237 -9.64 -6.14 -0.57
N ILE A 238 -8.98 -6.47 0.54
CA ILE A 238 -9.27 -5.97 1.89
C ILE A 238 -8.02 -5.30 2.50
N CYS A 239 -7.15 -6.04 3.20
CA CYS A 239 -6.01 -5.49 3.93
C CYS A 239 -4.93 -4.96 2.99
N VAL A 240 -4.62 -5.67 1.91
CA VAL A 240 -3.66 -5.21 0.89
C VAL A 240 -4.18 -3.95 0.21
N LYS A 241 -5.47 -3.92 -0.20
CA LYS A 241 -6.13 -2.74 -0.76
C LYS A 241 -5.98 -1.53 0.16
N SER A 242 -6.45 -1.63 1.41
CA SER A 242 -6.43 -0.53 2.37
C SER A 242 -5.01 -0.02 2.63
N THR A 243 -4.06 -0.95 2.84
CA THR A 243 -2.64 -0.61 3.02
C THR A 243 -2.06 0.14 1.82
N CYS A 244 -2.40 -0.27 0.60
CA CYS A 244 -1.92 0.39 -0.61
C CYS A 244 -2.50 1.79 -0.77
N LEU A 245 -3.80 1.97 -0.55
CA LEU A 245 -4.47 3.26 -0.70
C LEU A 245 -3.97 4.27 0.35
N ASP A 246 -3.78 3.84 1.59
CA ASP A 246 -3.21 4.69 2.64
C ASP A 246 -1.75 5.06 2.36
N GLY A 247 -0.95 4.09 1.90
CA GLY A 247 0.42 4.34 1.48
C GLY A 247 0.49 5.38 0.35
N LEU A 248 -0.39 5.27 -0.65
CA LEU A 248 -0.50 6.24 -1.73
C LEU A 248 -0.94 7.61 -1.21
N ARG A 249 -1.89 7.68 -0.27
CA ARG A 249 -2.36 8.92 0.35
C ARG A 249 -1.24 9.61 1.15
N LEU A 250 -0.40 8.83 1.83
CA LEU A 250 0.77 9.32 2.57
C LEU A 250 1.95 9.77 1.67
N GLY A 251 1.83 9.57 0.35
CA GLY A 251 2.84 9.96 -0.62
C GLY A 251 3.97 8.94 -0.81
N TYR A 252 3.76 7.68 -0.41
CA TYR A 252 4.64 6.59 -0.82
C TYR A 252 4.36 6.20 -2.28
N ALA A 253 5.42 5.78 -2.98
CA ALA A 253 5.28 5.12 -4.27
C ALA A 253 4.99 3.63 -4.03
N ILE A 254 3.72 3.26 -4.18
CA ILE A 254 3.22 1.92 -3.88
C ILE A 254 3.18 1.06 -5.13
N ALA A 255 3.63 -0.20 -4.99
CA ALA A 255 3.44 -1.24 -5.98
C ALA A 255 2.81 -2.48 -5.32
N VAL A 256 1.72 -2.98 -5.90
CA VAL A 256 1.16 -4.29 -5.52
C VAL A 256 1.84 -5.38 -6.34
N VAL A 257 2.29 -6.43 -5.67
CA VAL A 257 2.90 -7.60 -6.30
C VAL A 257 1.82 -8.66 -6.52
N ASP A 258 1.17 -8.62 -7.68
CA ASP A 258 -0.08 -9.32 -8.00
C ASP A 258 0.00 -10.85 -7.79
N ASP A 259 1.08 -11.47 -8.25
CA ASP A 259 1.30 -12.92 -8.11
C ASP A 259 1.57 -13.36 -6.67
N CYS A 260 1.96 -12.43 -5.80
CA CYS A 260 2.19 -12.61 -4.37
C CYS A 260 0.95 -12.28 -3.51
N CYS A 261 -0.23 -12.11 -4.12
CA CYS A 261 -1.45 -11.79 -3.39
C CYS A 261 -2.58 -12.78 -3.71
N ARG A 262 -3.47 -13.00 -2.74
CA ARG A 262 -4.75 -13.69 -2.96
C ARG A 262 -5.87 -12.94 -2.26
N GLY A 263 -7.07 -12.97 -2.81
CA GLY A 263 -8.21 -12.18 -2.34
C GLY A 263 -9.50 -12.98 -2.24
N VAL A 264 -10.56 -12.28 -1.83
CA VAL A 264 -11.87 -12.86 -1.53
C VAL A 264 -12.66 -13.10 -2.81
N THR A 265 -12.74 -12.10 -3.70
CA THR A 265 -13.50 -12.22 -4.97
C THR A 265 -12.71 -11.69 -6.17
N ALA A 266 -12.90 -12.32 -7.34
CA ALA A 266 -12.25 -11.84 -8.57
C ALA A 266 -12.71 -10.42 -8.98
N PRO A 267 -14.00 -10.05 -8.91
CA PRO A 267 -14.44 -8.68 -9.20
C PRO A 267 -13.79 -7.63 -8.28
N ASP A 268 -13.68 -7.89 -6.98
CA ASP A 268 -13.12 -6.93 -6.03
C ASP A 268 -11.60 -6.81 -6.18
N ILE A 269 -10.91 -7.90 -6.53
CA ILE A 269 -9.48 -7.88 -6.90
C ILE A 269 -9.26 -6.96 -8.12
N GLU A 270 -10.05 -7.12 -9.19
CA GLU A 270 -9.91 -6.30 -10.40
C GLU A 270 -10.29 -4.83 -10.15
N ALA A 271 -11.32 -4.59 -9.35
CA ALA A 271 -11.66 -3.24 -8.90
C ALA A 271 -10.52 -2.61 -8.08
N THR A 272 -9.88 -3.40 -7.20
CA THR A 272 -8.74 -2.97 -6.41
C THR A 272 -7.54 -2.61 -7.28
N LYS A 273 -7.20 -3.43 -8.27
CA LYS A 273 -6.11 -3.15 -9.22
C LYS A 273 -6.33 -1.83 -9.95
N LYS A 274 -7.55 -1.63 -10.46
CA LYS A 274 -7.94 -0.41 -11.15
C LYS A 274 -7.81 0.80 -10.23
N LEU A 275 -8.36 0.73 -9.03
CA LEU A 275 -8.35 1.82 -8.06
C LEU A 275 -6.92 2.21 -7.65
N ILE A 276 -6.06 1.23 -7.37
CA ILE A 276 -4.65 1.48 -7.04
C ILE A 276 -3.92 2.14 -8.21
N TYR A 277 -4.12 1.66 -9.43
CA TYR A 277 -3.52 2.24 -10.63
C TYR A 277 -3.98 3.69 -10.88
N GLU A 278 -5.28 3.95 -10.74
CA GLU A 278 -5.86 5.29 -10.88
C GLU A 278 -5.33 6.28 -9.83
N ASN A 279 -5.00 5.81 -8.62
CA ASN A 279 -4.36 6.60 -7.57
C ASN A 279 -2.82 6.72 -7.72
N GLY A 280 -2.27 6.25 -8.86
CA GLY A 280 -0.85 6.37 -9.18
C GLY A 280 0.04 5.25 -8.63
N GLY A 281 -0.57 4.15 -8.15
CA GLY A 281 0.15 2.94 -7.80
C GLY A 281 0.50 2.08 -9.01
N LEU A 282 1.42 1.15 -8.81
CA LEU A 282 1.85 0.16 -9.80
C LEU A 282 1.23 -1.21 -9.50
N ILE A 283 0.74 -1.91 -10.52
CA ILE A 283 0.44 -3.34 -10.44
C ILE A 283 1.58 -4.07 -11.17
N THR A 284 2.27 -4.98 -10.48
CA THR A 284 3.47 -5.66 -10.98
C THR A 284 3.53 -7.11 -10.49
N ASN A 285 4.60 -7.84 -10.79
CA ASN A 285 4.83 -9.22 -10.38
C ASN A 285 6.20 -9.37 -9.71
N SER A 286 6.42 -10.50 -9.05
CA SER A 286 7.65 -10.78 -8.30
C SER A 286 8.93 -10.66 -9.14
N ASN A 287 8.93 -11.09 -10.40
CA ASN A 287 10.11 -10.98 -11.28
C ASN A 287 10.48 -9.53 -11.57
N ASP A 288 9.48 -8.69 -11.86
CA ASP A 288 9.70 -7.26 -12.08
C ASP A 288 10.18 -6.56 -10.81
N VAL A 289 9.70 -6.97 -9.64
CA VAL A 289 10.21 -6.48 -8.35
C VAL A 289 11.68 -6.82 -8.18
N LEU A 290 12.09 -8.06 -8.43
CA LEU A 290 13.50 -8.47 -8.34
C LEU A 290 14.38 -7.67 -9.31
N ALA A 291 13.93 -7.45 -10.54
CA ALA A 291 14.65 -6.59 -11.49
C ALA A 291 14.78 -5.14 -10.97
N MET A 292 13.77 -4.61 -10.28
CA MET A 292 13.84 -3.26 -9.69
C MET A 292 14.82 -3.20 -8.51
N VAL A 293 14.74 -4.15 -7.57
CA VAL A 293 15.52 -4.08 -6.33
C VAL A 293 16.96 -4.58 -6.46
N ASN A 294 17.24 -5.46 -7.43
CA ASN A 294 18.58 -6.06 -7.61
C ASN A 294 19.33 -5.50 -8.82
N GLU A 295 18.63 -5.21 -9.91
CA GLU A 295 19.25 -4.86 -11.20
C GLU A 295 19.12 -3.37 -11.53
N GLY A 296 18.45 -2.59 -10.66
CA GLY A 296 18.27 -1.16 -10.83
C GLY A 296 17.27 -0.79 -11.93
N LYS A 297 16.39 -1.71 -12.34
CA LYS A 297 15.25 -1.39 -13.22
C LYS A 297 14.38 -0.32 -12.54
N GLN A 298 13.91 0.67 -13.29
CA GLN A 298 13.11 1.75 -12.75
C GLN A 298 11.71 1.76 -13.36
N SER A 299 10.71 2.04 -12.52
CA SER A 299 9.32 2.18 -12.96
C SER A 299 8.96 3.66 -13.10
N LEU A 300 8.51 4.05 -14.30
CA LEU A 300 7.98 5.39 -14.57
C LEU A 300 6.75 5.69 -13.70
N VAL A 301 5.92 4.69 -13.40
CA VAL A 301 4.74 4.84 -12.52
C VAL A 301 5.18 5.25 -11.11
N LEU A 302 6.15 4.53 -10.53
CA LEU A 302 6.67 4.85 -9.20
C LEU A 302 7.39 6.21 -9.21
N ALA A 303 8.19 6.48 -10.23
CA ALA A 303 8.91 7.74 -10.36
C ALA A 303 7.96 8.95 -10.47
N HIS A 304 6.85 8.79 -11.18
CA HIS A 304 5.79 9.78 -11.26
C HIS A 304 5.12 10.02 -9.89
N LYS A 305 4.86 8.98 -9.11
CA LYS A 305 4.31 9.14 -7.76
C LYS A 305 5.28 9.87 -6.83
N ILE A 306 6.58 9.62 -6.96
CA ILE A 306 7.62 10.38 -6.24
C ILE A 306 7.59 11.86 -6.63
N ALA A 307 7.49 12.18 -7.93
CA ALA A 307 7.39 13.56 -8.41
C ALA A 307 6.18 14.29 -7.77
N LYS A 308 4.99 13.70 -7.84
CA LYS A 308 3.77 14.24 -7.22
C LYS A 308 3.95 14.51 -5.73
N SER A 309 4.56 13.57 -5.01
CA SER A 309 4.74 13.66 -3.57
C SER A 309 5.76 14.73 -3.16
N MET A 310 6.74 15.03 -4.01
CA MET A 310 7.71 16.10 -3.77
C MET A 310 7.10 17.50 -3.97
N THR A 311 6.25 17.66 -4.99
CA THR A 311 5.68 18.96 -5.34
C THR A 311 4.49 19.34 -4.47
N SER A 312 3.71 18.38 -3.96
CA SER A 312 2.67 18.64 -2.95
C SER A 312 3.25 19.23 -1.65
N ILE A 313 4.48 18.88 -1.28
CA ILE A 313 5.15 19.42 -0.08
C ILE A 313 5.57 20.89 -0.30
N ASP A 314 5.90 21.26 -1.55
CA ASP A 314 6.41 22.59 -1.89
C ASP A 314 5.31 23.63 -2.12
N THR A 315 4.06 23.20 -2.38
CA THR A 315 2.86 24.04 -2.48
C THR A 315 2.23 24.41 -1.12
N GLY A 316 2.87 24.01 -0.01
CA GLY A 316 2.41 24.35 1.35
C GLY A 316 1.43 23.33 1.96
N GLU A 317 1.08 22.25 1.25
CA GLU A 317 0.49 21.06 1.86
C GLU A 317 1.61 20.28 2.57
N LYS A 318 2.00 20.73 3.77
CA LYS A 318 2.84 19.93 4.66
C LYS A 318 2.25 18.52 4.76
N ARG A 319 3.09 17.48 4.83
CA ARG A 319 2.64 16.11 5.15
C ARG A 319 1.76 16.06 6.41
N GLU A 320 1.97 16.98 7.36
CA GLU A 320 1.12 17.21 8.53
C GLU A 320 -0.30 17.71 8.21
N ASN A 321 -0.51 18.45 7.12
CA ASN A 321 -1.85 18.89 6.69
C ASN A 321 -2.64 17.76 6.02
N ILE A 322 -1.97 16.78 5.39
CA ILE A 322 -2.61 15.54 4.94
C ILE A 322 -3.16 14.79 6.16
N LEU A 323 -2.43 14.81 7.30
CA LEU A 323 -2.85 14.22 8.58
C LEU A 323 -4.01 14.98 9.27
N ASN A 324 -4.17 16.29 9.03
CA ASN A 324 -5.22 17.11 9.65
C ASN A 324 -6.53 17.16 8.83
N ASN A 325 -6.49 16.90 7.52
CA ASN A 325 -7.69 16.79 6.68
C ASN A 325 -8.32 15.39 6.74
N ILE A 326 -8.17 14.69 7.86
CA ILE A 326 -8.65 13.32 8.06
C ILE A 326 -9.69 13.21 9.18
N SER A 327 -10.61 14.17 9.22
CA SER A 327 -11.84 14.10 10.02
C SER A 327 -13.02 13.66 9.19
#